data_AF-A0A0F6MNU0-F1
#
_entry.id   AF-A0A0F6MNU0-F1
#
_cell.length_a   1.000
_cell.length_b   1.000
_cell.length_c   1.000
_cell.angle_alpha   90.00
_cell.angle_beta   90.00
_cell.angle_gamma   90.00
#
_symmetry.space_group_name_H-M   'P 1'
#
loop_
_entity.id
_entity.type
_entity.pdbx_description
1 polymer ?
#
loop_
_entity_poly.entity_id
_entity_poly.type
_entity_poly.pdbx_seq_one_letter_code
_entity_poly.pdbx_strand_id
1 'polypeptide(L)'
;MNQDRVKEILLETADTELEFSVVFTGKSSKKVNGLYKPDTHEIILHNKNFANDNELIYTAVHEYTHHKQCEKEGGFYSTRVHSPKFWTLFHSLLAEAEKKGFYKITLEESPELLELTDEIRQVIMVEDGKLMKELGRLLGKARPLCKKAGVRYEDYVDRVLCLPRASATAIEKISAYDVNPAIGYEAMKFVANIGNAEKRAEAEEMFLNKTSPATVRGTISKKKEEDPRRTLEKEKRRLEKTILSLQARLETVESRLANMPISPFIIAVIFSIFMSLPMIAQNSNPIPIPSVPPIPGMPEIPKPNTINPVIPQAPAAPEFLKTTNQPKTEKTVTRKKISPAEMIERLNSSQGGAFAKRLMSTLIENDDQGFDVLNKIIEELSKEDLQGFPIQTVDSKNKKNVLIKNFNFNGKNMLEEFGSFAVSGITADKSFFMAAESKAAAAGQKNGERLYIFAKRNIAGTYKLFVEIDQDTKNHSSLFFKFFKNSPFDAKLDQNILFSQIKTDRLDLDAVFDLTAE
;
A
#
# COMPACT_ATOMS: atom_id res chain seq x y z
N MET A 1 -5.87 28.59 17.57
CA MET A 1 -5.35 29.33 16.39
C MET A 1 -6.24 29.21 15.13
N ASN A 2 -6.17 30.15 14.17
CA ASN A 2 -6.90 30.10 12.88
C ASN A 2 -5.97 29.81 11.67
N GLN A 3 -6.53 29.58 10.48
CA GLN A 3 -5.76 29.17 9.29
C GLN A 3 -4.79 30.25 8.77
N ASP A 4 -5.17 31.53 8.86
CA ASP A 4 -4.33 32.65 8.39
C ASP A 4 -3.07 32.75 9.25
N ARG A 5 -3.23 32.62 10.57
CA ARG A 5 -2.10 32.60 11.49
C ARG A 5 -1.20 31.38 11.26
N VAL A 6 -1.75 30.22 10.91
CA VAL A 6 -0.93 29.06 10.52
C VAL A 6 -0.13 29.36 9.26
N LYS A 7 -0.74 29.96 8.23
CA LYS A 7 -0.02 30.34 7.00
C LYS A 7 1.12 31.32 7.30
N GLU A 8 0.87 32.34 8.12
CA GLU A 8 1.90 33.28 8.58
C GLU A 8 3.05 32.56 9.28
N ILE A 9 2.75 31.68 10.24
CA ILE A 9 3.78 30.90 10.96
C ILE A 9 4.64 30.06 10.00
N LEU A 10 4.03 29.44 8.98
CA LEU A 10 4.76 28.64 8.00
C LEU A 10 5.71 29.50 7.16
N LEU A 11 5.24 30.65 6.67
CA LEU A 11 6.05 31.62 5.92
C LEU A 11 7.14 32.25 6.79
N GLU A 12 6.83 32.58 8.04
CA GLU A 12 7.81 33.06 9.01
C GLU A 12 8.84 31.96 9.30
N THR A 13 8.47 30.68 9.34
CA THR A 13 9.41 29.57 9.57
C THR A 13 10.40 29.43 8.43
N ALA A 14 9.91 29.42 7.19
CA ALA A 14 10.76 29.49 6.00
C ALA A 14 9.97 30.10 4.85
N ASP A 15 10.58 31.04 4.13
CA ASP A 15 9.94 31.68 2.99
C ASP A 15 9.81 30.73 1.79
N THR A 16 8.90 31.00 0.86
CA THR A 16 8.65 30.20 -0.36
C THR A 16 8.29 31.10 -1.54
N GLU A 17 8.84 30.78 -2.72
CA GLU A 17 8.50 31.45 -3.99
C GLU A 17 7.24 30.85 -4.61
N LEU A 18 6.89 29.62 -4.22
CA LEU A 18 5.70 28.93 -4.69
C LEU A 18 4.48 29.28 -3.84
N GLU A 19 3.50 29.97 -4.44
CA GLU A 19 2.26 30.32 -3.73
C GLU A 19 1.48 29.06 -3.28
N PHE A 20 0.92 29.12 -2.08
CA PHE A 20 0.15 28.03 -1.48
C PHE A 20 -0.99 28.55 -0.61
N SER A 21 -1.97 27.69 -0.32
CA SER A 21 -3.07 28.00 0.60
C SER A 21 -3.11 27.05 1.79
N VAL A 22 -3.57 27.55 2.94
CA VAL A 22 -3.87 26.74 4.13
C VAL A 22 -5.37 26.75 4.35
N VAL A 23 -5.98 25.57 4.45
CA VAL A 23 -7.43 25.41 4.60
C VAL A 23 -7.75 24.54 5.80
N PHE A 24 -8.56 25.08 6.72
CA PHE A 24 -9.13 24.29 7.81
C PHE A 24 -10.46 23.67 7.36
N THR A 25 -10.57 22.35 7.46
CA THR A 25 -11.79 21.66 6.98
C THR A 25 -13.02 21.85 7.89
N GLY A 26 -12.84 22.36 9.10
CA GLY A 26 -13.89 22.48 10.12
C GLY A 26 -14.38 21.13 10.67
N LYS A 27 -13.67 20.04 10.34
CA LYS A 27 -14.07 18.65 10.59
C LYS A 27 -12.90 17.86 11.14
N SER A 28 -13.21 16.75 11.81
CA SER A 28 -12.24 15.72 12.16
C SER A 28 -12.18 14.66 11.06
N SER A 29 -11.04 13.99 10.95
CA SER A 29 -10.81 12.89 10.03
C SER A 29 -10.20 11.72 10.77
N LYS A 30 -10.74 10.53 10.55
CA LYS A 30 -10.24 9.29 11.15
C LYS A 30 -8.98 8.75 10.46
N LYS A 31 -8.63 9.27 9.28
CA LYS A 31 -7.55 8.73 8.44
C LYS A 31 -6.26 9.53 8.55
N VAL A 32 -6.36 10.86 8.53
CA VAL A 32 -5.21 11.76 8.48
C VAL A 32 -5.51 13.05 9.25
N ASN A 33 -4.46 13.69 9.78
CA ASN A 33 -4.54 14.98 10.46
C ASN A 33 -4.38 16.16 9.49
N GLY A 34 -3.54 15.99 8.47
CA GLY A 34 -3.33 16.93 7.38
C GLY A 34 -3.09 16.19 6.07
N LEU A 35 -3.17 16.93 4.96
CA LEU A 35 -2.66 16.49 3.66
C LEU A 35 -2.26 17.69 2.81
N TYR A 36 -1.20 17.53 2.03
CA TYR A 36 -0.80 18.45 0.99
C TYR A 36 -1.26 17.96 -0.39
N LYS A 37 -1.83 18.86 -1.19
CA LYS A 37 -2.16 18.63 -2.61
C LYS A 37 -1.13 19.32 -3.50
N PRO A 38 -0.24 18.57 -4.17
CA PRO A 38 0.76 19.15 -5.05
C PRO A 38 0.17 19.94 -6.22
N ASP A 39 -0.89 19.45 -6.87
CA ASP A 39 -1.42 20.09 -8.09
C ASP A 39 -1.99 21.50 -7.86
N THR A 40 -2.47 21.76 -6.64
CA THR A 40 -3.10 23.04 -6.27
C THR A 40 -2.32 23.80 -5.21
N HIS A 41 -1.17 23.29 -4.79
CA HIS A 41 -0.38 23.78 -3.65
C HIS A 41 -1.26 24.08 -2.41
N GLU A 42 -2.12 23.14 -2.05
CA GLU A 42 -3.08 23.31 -0.95
C GLU A 42 -2.68 22.45 0.25
N ILE A 43 -2.49 23.09 1.41
CA ILE A 43 -2.34 22.44 2.71
C ILE A 43 -3.72 22.37 3.36
N ILE A 44 -4.22 21.17 3.58
CA ILE A 44 -5.50 20.94 4.24
C ILE A 44 -5.25 20.37 5.64
N LEU A 45 -5.87 20.99 6.64
CA LEU A 45 -5.77 20.56 8.03
C LEU A 45 -7.17 20.18 8.57
N HIS A 46 -7.27 18.99 9.15
CA HIS A 46 -8.46 18.54 9.87
C HIS A 46 -8.44 19.08 11.28
N ASN A 47 -8.67 20.39 11.41
CA ASN A 47 -8.45 21.17 12.63
C ASN A 47 -9.21 20.69 13.87
N LYS A 48 -10.25 19.84 13.75
CA LYS A 48 -10.91 19.21 14.90
C LYS A 48 -10.23 17.91 15.39
N ASN A 49 -9.11 17.49 14.79
CA ASN A 49 -8.31 16.36 15.27
C ASN A 49 -7.34 16.75 16.39
N PHE A 50 -6.99 18.03 16.52
CA PHE A 50 -5.93 18.47 17.41
C PHE A 50 -6.48 18.90 18.77
N ALA A 51 -5.81 18.49 19.84
CA ALA A 51 -6.18 18.90 21.20
C ALA A 51 -5.65 20.29 21.55
N ASN A 52 -4.55 20.70 20.92
CA ASN A 52 -3.86 21.97 21.19
C ASN A 52 -3.17 22.52 19.92
N ASP A 53 -2.72 23.77 20.02
CA ASP A 53 -2.09 24.48 18.90
C ASP A 53 -0.71 23.88 18.54
N ASN A 54 0.02 23.25 19.46
CA ASN A 54 1.32 22.61 19.19
C ASN A 54 1.18 21.40 18.23
N GLU A 55 0.18 20.53 18.45
CA GLU A 55 -0.13 19.39 17.57
C GLU A 55 -0.52 19.86 16.15
N LEU A 56 -1.28 20.96 16.09
CA LEU A 56 -1.67 21.60 14.84
C LEU A 56 -0.44 22.14 14.09
N ILE A 57 0.46 22.86 14.76
CA ILE A 57 1.69 23.39 14.12
C ILE A 57 2.61 22.28 13.67
N TYR A 58 2.81 21.23 14.47
CA TYR A 58 3.61 20.08 14.06
C TYR A 58 3.10 19.48 12.74
N THR A 59 1.78 19.31 12.63
CA THR A 59 1.16 18.80 11.40
C THR A 59 1.24 19.80 10.25
N ALA A 60 1.04 21.09 10.52
CA ALA A 60 1.17 22.14 9.49
C ALA A 60 2.59 22.18 8.91
N VAL A 61 3.63 22.10 9.76
CA VAL A 61 5.04 22.03 9.33
C VAL A 61 5.31 20.76 8.53
N HIS A 62 4.66 19.63 8.85
CA HIS A 62 4.75 18.39 8.06
C HIS A 62 4.21 18.62 6.64
N GLU A 63 3.00 19.15 6.51
CA GLU A 63 2.41 19.41 5.20
C GLU A 63 3.18 20.49 4.42
N TYR A 64 3.69 21.50 5.13
CA TYR A 64 4.55 22.53 4.54
C TYR A 64 5.88 21.97 4.03
N THR A 65 6.40 20.91 4.65
CA THR A 65 7.59 20.22 4.16
C THR A 65 7.33 19.60 2.79
N HIS A 66 6.15 19.01 2.56
CA HIS A 66 5.77 18.52 1.22
C HIS A 66 5.72 19.66 0.21
N HIS A 67 5.19 20.82 0.61
CA HIS A 67 5.17 22.02 -0.23
C HIS A 67 6.58 22.50 -0.61
N LYS A 68 7.48 22.68 0.36
CA LYS A 68 8.87 23.09 0.11
C LYS A 68 9.65 22.08 -0.72
N GLN A 69 9.34 20.79 -0.60
CA GLN A 69 9.95 19.78 -1.45
C GLN A 69 9.42 19.86 -2.89
N CYS A 70 8.11 20.07 -3.05
CA CYS A 70 7.47 20.26 -4.36
C CYS A 70 8.07 21.47 -5.11
N GLU A 71 8.28 22.59 -4.42
CA GLU A 71 8.98 23.76 -4.96
C GLU A 71 10.40 23.42 -5.42
N LYS A 72 11.21 22.78 -4.56
CA LYS A 72 12.60 22.40 -4.89
C LYS A 72 12.70 21.42 -6.05
N GLU A 73 11.71 20.55 -6.20
CA GLU A 73 11.68 19.51 -7.25
C GLU A 73 10.97 20.00 -8.53
N GLY A 74 10.58 21.28 -8.61
CA GLY A 74 9.98 21.87 -9.80
C GLY A 74 8.61 21.29 -10.17
N GLY A 75 7.83 20.88 -9.17
CA GLY A 75 6.49 20.30 -9.36
C GLY A 75 6.47 18.81 -9.72
N PHE A 76 7.61 18.14 -9.84
CA PHE A 76 7.65 16.69 -10.05
C PHE A 76 7.37 15.94 -8.76
N TYR A 77 6.31 15.13 -8.74
CA TYR A 77 5.93 14.32 -7.59
C TYR A 77 6.61 12.94 -7.63
N SER A 78 7.32 12.61 -6.54
CA SER A 78 7.79 11.25 -6.28
C SER A 78 6.71 10.43 -5.60
N THR A 79 6.52 9.17 -6.02
CA THR A 79 5.65 8.22 -5.30
C THR A 79 6.11 7.92 -3.87
N ARG A 80 7.35 8.27 -3.51
CA ARG A 80 7.89 8.16 -2.15
C ARG A 80 8.01 9.54 -1.50
N VAL A 81 6.91 9.98 -0.90
CA VAL A 81 6.78 11.32 -0.29
C VAL A 81 7.57 11.50 1.02
N HIS A 82 7.77 10.44 1.82
CA HIS A 82 8.54 10.50 3.07
C HIS A 82 9.96 9.95 2.90
N SER A 83 10.75 10.59 2.05
CA SER A 83 12.15 10.23 1.82
C SER A 83 13.07 10.69 2.97
N PRO A 84 14.33 10.22 3.05
CA PRO A 84 15.29 10.79 4.02
C PRO A 84 15.50 12.31 3.86
N LYS A 85 15.38 12.84 2.64
CA LYS A 85 15.45 14.27 2.38
C LYS A 85 14.26 15.02 2.97
N PHE A 86 13.06 14.45 2.84
CA PHE A 86 11.84 14.98 3.46
C PHE A 86 12.05 15.11 4.97
N TRP A 87 12.45 14.04 5.66
CA TRP A 87 12.61 14.06 7.11
C TRP A 87 13.70 15.03 7.57
N THR A 88 14.80 15.15 6.82
CA THR A 88 15.84 16.15 7.10
C THR A 88 15.27 17.57 7.01
N LEU A 89 14.51 17.87 5.96
CA LEU A 89 13.88 19.18 5.78
C LEU A 89 12.83 19.44 6.86
N PHE A 90 11.96 18.47 7.15
CA PHE A 90 10.96 18.56 8.20
C PHE A 90 11.57 18.91 9.55
N HIS A 91 12.61 18.19 9.99
CA HIS A 91 13.26 18.50 11.27
C HIS A 91 13.97 19.85 11.27
N SER A 92 14.52 20.29 10.13
CA SER A 92 15.11 21.64 10.04
C SER A 92 14.06 22.74 10.16
N LEU A 93 12.89 22.57 9.53
CA LEU A 93 11.78 23.52 9.64
C LEU A 93 11.18 23.52 11.05
N LEU A 94 11.05 22.35 11.66
CA LEU A 94 10.54 22.23 13.03
C LEU A 94 11.48 22.90 14.05
N ALA A 95 12.80 22.73 13.88
CA ALA A 95 13.80 23.40 14.71
C ALA A 95 13.76 24.94 14.55
N GLU A 96 13.54 25.44 13.33
CA GLU A 96 13.39 26.88 13.11
C GLU A 96 12.07 27.41 13.70
N ALA A 97 10.97 26.66 13.59
CA ALA A 97 9.71 26.99 14.25
C ALA A 97 9.84 27.00 15.78
N GLU A 98 10.62 26.07 16.35
CA GLU A 98 10.93 26.03 17.78
C GLU A 98 11.77 27.23 18.22
N LYS A 99 12.82 27.57 17.47
CA LYS A 99 13.66 28.75 17.72
C LYS A 99 12.85 30.05 17.69
N LYS A 100 11.83 30.14 16.83
CA LYS A 100 10.91 31.29 16.75
C LYS A 100 9.77 31.25 17.78
N GLY A 101 9.69 30.18 18.58
CA GLY A 101 8.66 30.01 19.60
C GLY A 101 7.28 29.63 19.07
N PHE A 102 7.16 29.21 17.81
CA PHE A 102 5.89 28.76 17.23
C PHE A 102 5.54 27.32 17.57
N TYR A 103 6.55 26.52 17.91
CA TYR A 103 6.40 25.14 18.33
C TYR A 103 7.22 24.92 19.59
N LYS A 104 6.69 24.16 20.55
CA LYS A 104 7.45 23.72 21.72
C LYS A 104 7.14 22.26 22.01
N ILE A 105 8.20 21.49 22.25
CA ILE A 105 8.07 20.16 22.85
C ILE A 105 7.75 20.35 24.33
N THR A 106 6.54 20.03 24.77
CA THR A 106 6.07 20.25 26.15
C THR A 106 6.23 19.01 27.03
N LEU A 107 7.41 18.38 27.01
CA LEU A 107 7.67 17.20 27.86
C LEU A 107 7.63 17.56 29.36
N GLU A 108 8.00 18.81 29.70
CA GLU A 108 8.06 19.27 31.09
C GLU A 108 6.69 19.34 31.78
N GLU A 109 5.61 19.31 31.00
CA GLU A 109 4.24 19.35 31.53
C GLU A 109 3.78 17.98 32.08
N SER A 110 4.58 16.92 31.87
CA SER A 110 4.31 15.57 32.38
C SER A 110 5.54 14.97 33.08
N PRO A 111 5.62 15.07 34.42
CA PRO A 111 6.71 14.46 35.20
C PRO A 111 6.83 12.94 34.97
N GLU A 112 5.69 12.25 34.83
CA GLU A 112 5.65 10.80 34.53
C GLU A 112 6.31 10.48 33.19
N LEU A 113 6.07 11.31 32.17
CA LEU A 113 6.68 11.13 30.85
C LEU A 113 8.18 11.44 30.87
N LEU A 114 8.62 12.41 31.68
CA LEU A 114 10.04 12.70 31.87
C LEU A 114 10.76 11.52 32.54
N GLU A 115 10.20 10.98 33.63
CA GLU A 115 10.76 9.82 34.34
C GLU A 115 10.86 8.60 33.41
N LEU A 116 9.79 8.30 32.67
CA LEU A 116 9.79 7.23 31.66
C LEU A 116 10.82 7.50 30.55
N THR A 117 10.95 8.75 30.10
CA THR A 117 11.92 9.12 29.07
C THR A 117 13.35 8.91 29.56
N ASP A 118 13.64 9.23 30.81
CA ASP A 118 14.95 9.01 31.43
C ASP A 118 15.24 7.52 31.61
N GLU A 119 14.27 6.72 32.04
CA GLU A 119 14.43 5.25 32.12
C GLU A 119 14.73 4.66 30.74
N ILE A 120 13.95 5.01 29.71
CA ILE A 120 14.17 4.54 28.34
C ILE A 120 15.56 4.93 27.85
N ARG A 121 15.95 6.20 28.01
CA ARG A 121 17.19 6.72 27.43
C ARG A 121 18.44 6.31 28.19
N GLN A 122 18.42 6.41 29.52
CA GLN A 122 19.62 6.23 30.35
C GLN A 122 19.84 4.77 30.76
N VAL A 123 18.76 3.98 30.83
CA VAL A 123 18.84 2.56 31.21
C VAL A 123 18.70 1.70 29.97
N ILE A 124 17.51 1.67 29.36
CA ILE A 124 17.19 0.67 28.34
C ILE A 124 18.07 0.83 27.08
N MET A 125 18.13 2.03 26.52
CA MET A 125 18.90 2.27 25.29
C MET A 125 20.41 2.08 25.49
N VAL A 126 20.94 2.47 26.64
CA VAL A 126 22.37 2.33 26.98
C VAL A 126 22.72 0.86 27.18
N GLU A 127 21.93 0.12 27.94
CA GLU A 127 22.15 -1.32 28.17
C GLU A 127 22.01 -2.12 26.88
N ASP A 128 21.01 -1.82 26.04
CA ASP A 128 20.88 -2.43 24.71
C ASP A 128 22.13 -2.16 23.85
N GLY A 129 22.64 -0.92 23.84
CA GLY A 129 23.90 -0.57 23.17
C GLY A 129 25.10 -1.38 23.68
N LYS A 130 25.21 -1.58 25.00
CA LYS A 130 26.29 -2.37 25.61
C LYS A 130 26.20 -3.84 25.24
N LEU A 131 25.00 -4.42 25.31
CA LEU A 131 24.73 -5.81 24.95
C LEU A 131 25.07 -6.07 23.48
N MET A 132 24.66 -5.17 22.58
CA MET A 132 24.95 -5.31 21.16
C MET A 132 26.44 -5.15 20.85
N LYS A 133 27.15 -4.26 21.55
CA LYS A 133 28.62 -4.14 21.45
C LYS A 133 29.32 -5.42 21.89
N GLU A 134 28.86 -6.04 22.99
CA GLU A 134 29.39 -7.30 23.51
C GLU A 134 29.09 -8.47 22.57
N LEU A 135 27.88 -8.53 22.01
CA LEU A 135 27.54 -9.51 20.96
C LEU A 135 28.48 -9.38 19.76
N GLY A 136 28.79 -8.16 19.32
CA GLY A 136 29.78 -7.92 18.26
C GLY A 136 31.16 -8.47 18.59
N ARG A 137 31.61 -8.28 19.84
CA ARG A 137 32.88 -8.83 20.34
C ARG A 137 32.88 -10.37 20.31
N LEU A 138 31.76 -11.00 20.65
CA LEU A 138 31.59 -12.45 20.64
C LEU A 138 31.54 -13.02 19.21
N LEU A 139 30.81 -12.37 18.30
CA LEU A 139 30.77 -12.73 16.87
C LEU A 139 32.17 -12.67 16.25
N GLY A 140 32.93 -11.61 16.55
CA GLY A 140 34.33 -11.48 16.14
C GLY A 140 35.22 -12.64 16.62
N LYS A 141 34.99 -13.14 17.86
CA LYS A 141 35.69 -14.33 18.38
C LYS A 141 35.20 -15.64 17.78
N ALA A 142 33.92 -15.74 17.42
CA ALA A 142 33.34 -16.95 16.84
C ALA A 142 33.92 -17.25 15.46
N ARG A 143 34.20 -16.23 14.64
CA ARG A 143 34.72 -16.39 13.27
C ARG A 143 35.99 -17.27 13.16
N PRO A 144 37.08 -17.02 13.91
CA PRO A 144 38.26 -17.91 13.88
C PRO A 144 37.99 -19.29 14.48
N LEU A 145 37.07 -19.41 15.45
CA LEU A 145 36.70 -20.70 16.05
C LEU A 145 35.93 -21.58 15.06
N CYS A 146 34.98 -21.01 14.32
CA CYS A 146 34.28 -21.69 13.23
C CYS A 146 35.27 -22.19 12.18
N LYS A 147 36.23 -21.34 11.77
CA LYS A 147 37.30 -21.74 10.83
C LYS A 147 38.12 -22.92 11.36
N LYS A 148 38.51 -22.89 12.64
CA LYS A 148 39.26 -23.99 13.28
C LYS A 148 38.45 -25.29 13.37
N ALA A 149 37.14 -25.20 13.58
CA ALA A 149 36.24 -26.33 13.69
C ALA A 149 35.75 -26.86 12.32
N GLY A 150 36.16 -26.28 11.20
CA GLY A 150 35.64 -26.64 9.88
C GLY A 150 34.17 -26.25 9.67
N VAL A 151 33.62 -25.36 10.50
CA VAL A 151 32.24 -24.88 10.42
C VAL A 151 32.19 -23.61 9.59
N ARG A 152 31.27 -23.55 8.63
CA ARG A 152 31.05 -22.34 7.84
C ARG A 152 30.42 -21.26 8.72
N TYR A 153 31.07 -20.10 8.83
CA TYR A 153 30.60 -19.02 9.71
C TYR A 153 29.19 -18.53 9.34
N GLU A 154 28.84 -18.48 8.05
CA GLU A 154 27.50 -18.09 7.63
C GLU A 154 26.41 -19.07 8.10
N ASP A 155 26.71 -20.38 8.13
CA ASP A 155 25.76 -21.39 8.60
C ASP A 155 25.56 -21.28 10.13
N TYR A 156 26.66 -20.99 10.86
CA TYR A 156 26.61 -20.68 12.28
C TYR A 156 25.74 -19.44 12.57
N VAL A 157 25.93 -18.36 11.83
CA VAL A 157 25.13 -17.13 11.98
C VAL A 157 23.65 -17.36 11.64
N ASP A 158 23.36 -17.98 10.48
CA ASP A 158 22.00 -18.10 9.97
C ASP A 158 21.16 -19.16 10.71
N ARG A 159 21.76 -20.30 11.08
CA ARG A 159 21.00 -21.46 11.56
C ARG A 159 21.22 -21.79 13.03
N VAL A 160 22.38 -21.43 13.60
CA VAL A 160 22.66 -21.66 15.02
C VAL A 160 22.26 -20.44 15.83
N LEU A 161 22.70 -19.25 15.41
CA LEU A 161 22.35 -17.99 16.07
C LEU A 161 21.04 -17.38 15.56
N CYS A 162 20.51 -17.85 14.43
CA CYS A 162 19.28 -17.34 13.81
C CYS A 162 19.33 -15.83 13.53
N LEU A 163 20.50 -15.31 13.16
CA LEU A 163 20.70 -13.89 12.90
C LEU A 163 20.76 -13.61 11.39
N PRO A 164 20.14 -12.54 10.88
CA PRO A 164 20.39 -12.09 9.53
C PRO A 164 21.86 -11.68 9.36
N ARG A 165 22.52 -12.18 8.30
CA ARG A 165 23.94 -11.87 8.02
C ARG A 165 24.26 -10.38 8.02
N ALA A 166 23.35 -9.56 7.47
CA ALA A 166 23.50 -8.11 7.43
C ALA A 166 23.54 -7.50 8.84
N SER A 167 22.71 -8.00 9.76
CA SER A 167 22.69 -7.58 11.16
C SER A 167 23.96 -8.02 11.88
N ALA A 168 24.36 -9.29 11.75
CA ALA A 168 25.60 -9.81 12.36
C ALA A 168 26.83 -9.01 11.90
N THR A 169 26.91 -8.69 10.60
CA THR A 169 28.00 -7.87 10.04
C THR A 169 28.00 -6.46 10.63
N ALA A 170 26.83 -5.84 10.80
CA ALA A 170 26.74 -4.51 11.41
C ALA A 170 27.15 -4.55 12.89
N ILE A 171 26.71 -5.56 13.63
CA ILE A 171 27.03 -5.76 15.05
C ILE A 171 28.53 -6.02 15.27
N GLU A 172 29.18 -6.81 14.42
CA GLU A 172 30.64 -6.96 14.42
C GLU A 172 31.36 -5.62 14.26
N LYS A 173 30.91 -4.78 13.31
CA LYS A 173 31.50 -3.45 13.08
C LYS A 173 31.33 -2.51 14.27
N ILE A 174 30.19 -2.58 14.97
CA ILE A 174 29.95 -1.79 16.19
C ILE A 174 31.06 -2.03 17.21
N SER A 175 31.39 -3.30 17.46
CA SER A 175 32.48 -3.67 18.36
C SER A 175 33.85 -3.30 17.77
N ALA A 176 34.10 -3.60 16.50
CA ALA A 176 35.38 -3.37 15.85
C ALA A 176 35.77 -1.89 15.75
N TYR A 177 34.79 -1.00 15.64
CA TYR A 177 34.99 0.46 15.60
C TYR A 177 34.82 1.13 16.95
N ASP A 178 34.63 0.35 18.01
CA ASP A 178 34.46 0.82 19.39
C ASP A 178 33.36 1.86 19.58
N VAL A 179 32.27 1.77 18.81
CA VAL A 179 31.18 2.77 18.86
C VAL A 179 30.60 2.87 20.27
N ASN A 180 30.33 4.09 20.74
CA ASN A 180 29.86 4.41 22.08
C ASN A 180 28.45 3.84 22.31
N PRO A 181 28.24 2.96 23.31
CA PRO A 181 26.92 2.43 23.66
C PRO A 181 25.88 3.48 24.05
N ALA A 182 26.29 4.66 24.50
CA ALA A 182 25.38 5.70 25.02
C ALA A 182 24.41 6.24 23.97
N ILE A 183 24.70 6.07 22.67
CA ILE A 183 23.80 6.50 21.59
C ILE A 183 22.72 5.45 21.27
N GLY A 184 22.77 4.26 21.87
CA GLY A 184 21.84 3.15 21.63
C GLY A 184 22.09 2.39 20.32
N TYR A 185 21.62 1.13 20.26
CA TYR A 185 21.96 0.19 19.19
C TYR A 185 21.64 0.69 17.76
N GLU A 186 20.46 1.27 17.55
CA GLU A 186 20.06 1.74 16.20
C GLU A 186 20.98 2.86 15.68
N ALA A 187 21.40 3.78 16.55
CA ALA A 187 22.37 4.80 16.18
C ALA A 187 23.77 4.21 15.98
N MET A 188 24.19 3.28 16.86
CA MET A 188 25.47 2.57 16.70
C MET A 188 25.55 1.83 15.37
N LYS A 189 24.46 1.17 14.95
CA LYS A 189 24.35 0.46 13.66
C LYS A 189 24.50 1.41 12.47
N PHE A 190 23.94 2.62 12.56
CA PHE A 190 24.14 3.64 11.54
C PHE A 190 25.60 4.10 11.49
N VAL A 191 26.17 4.48 12.64
CA VAL A 191 27.55 4.96 12.78
C VAL A 191 28.55 3.91 12.28
N ALA A 192 28.37 2.65 12.67
CA ALA A 192 29.22 1.54 12.27
C ALA A 192 29.22 1.25 10.75
N ASN A 193 28.22 1.74 10.00
CA ASN A 193 28.19 1.60 8.54
C ASN A 193 28.88 2.76 7.80
N ILE A 194 29.38 3.78 8.51
CA ILE A 194 30.17 4.86 7.93
C ILE A 194 31.62 4.40 7.77
N GLY A 195 32.06 4.27 6.52
CA GLY A 195 33.41 3.80 6.20
C GLY A 195 34.53 4.77 6.61
N ASN A 196 34.32 6.08 6.43
CA ASN A 196 35.29 7.12 6.80
C ASN A 196 35.28 7.36 8.32
N ALA A 197 36.45 7.35 8.96
CA ALA A 197 36.58 7.45 10.41
C ALA A 197 36.19 8.83 10.97
N GLU A 198 36.58 9.92 10.30
CA GLU A 198 36.26 11.29 10.72
C GLU A 198 34.75 11.53 10.69
N LYS A 199 34.09 11.17 9.57
CA LYS A 199 32.63 11.25 9.44
C LYS A 199 31.88 10.36 10.42
N ARG A 200 32.51 9.26 10.85
CA ARG A 200 31.94 8.35 11.85
C ARG A 200 31.94 9.01 13.23
N ALA A 201 33.06 9.60 13.63
CA ALA A 201 33.17 10.34 14.88
C ALA A 201 32.23 11.54 14.92
N GLU A 202 32.13 12.30 13.82
CA GLU A 202 31.16 13.39 13.69
C GLU A 202 29.72 12.91 13.87
N ALA A 203 29.34 11.81 13.20
CA ALA A 203 28.00 11.24 13.33
C ALA A 203 27.70 10.79 14.77
N GLU A 204 28.68 10.17 15.43
CA GLU A 204 28.59 9.74 16.83
C GLU A 204 28.40 10.92 17.78
N GLU A 205 29.16 12.01 17.60
CA GLU A 205 29.02 13.24 18.37
C GLU A 205 27.63 13.88 18.18
N MET A 206 27.12 13.91 16.94
CA MET A 206 25.77 14.42 16.68
C MET A 206 24.69 13.64 17.44
N PHE A 207 24.81 12.30 17.53
CA PHE A 207 23.88 11.48 18.31
C PHE A 207 24.02 11.70 19.81
N LEU A 208 25.24 11.88 20.34
CA LEU A 208 25.47 12.23 21.74
C LEU A 208 24.81 13.58 22.07
N ASN A 209 24.85 14.53 21.14
CA ASN A 209 24.18 15.82 21.22
C ASN A 209 22.66 15.74 20.92
N LYS A 210 22.07 14.54 20.94
CA LYS A 210 20.63 14.27 20.77
C LYS A 210 20.05 14.76 19.43
N THR A 211 20.89 14.87 18.40
CA THR A 211 20.44 15.23 17.05
C THR A 211 19.61 14.10 16.45
N SER A 212 18.52 14.43 15.75
CA SER A 212 17.64 13.40 15.18
C SER A 212 18.34 12.54 14.11
N PRO A 213 18.04 11.24 14.01
CA PRO A 213 18.69 10.35 13.04
C PRO A 213 18.58 10.80 11.57
N ALA A 214 17.49 11.47 11.22
CA ALA A 214 17.30 12.02 9.87
C ALA A 214 18.28 13.17 9.60
N THR A 215 18.45 14.09 10.56
CA THR A 215 19.39 15.21 10.44
C THR A 215 20.85 14.74 10.38
N VAL A 216 21.22 13.74 11.19
CA VAL A 216 22.55 13.11 11.10
C VAL A 216 22.78 12.51 9.70
N ARG A 217 21.80 11.73 9.21
CA ARG A 217 21.85 11.14 7.86
C ARG A 217 22.01 12.19 6.77
N GLY A 218 21.22 13.26 6.81
CA GLY A 218 21.24 14.34 5.84
C GLY A 218 22.58 15.08 5.80
N THR A 219 23.17 15.31 6.98
CA THR A 219 24.45 16.04 7.13
C THR A 219 25.63 15.21 6.64
N ILE A 220 25.75 13.97 7.13
CA ILE A 220 26.89 13.08 6.80
C ILE A 220 26.84 12.59 5.34
N SER A 221 25.63 12.33 4.83
CA SER A 221 25.40 11.78 3.49
C SER A 221 25.13 12.84 2.42
N LYS A 222 25.42 14.12 2.67
CA LYS A 222 25.19 15.20 1.72
C LYS A 222 25.96 14.93 0.42
N LYS A 223 25.26 14.39 -0.59
CA LYS A 223 25.82 14.18 -1.92
C LYS A 223 26.07 15.53 -2.56
N LYS A 224 27.18 15.64 -3.29
CA LYS A 224 27.49 16.81 -4.12
C LYS A 224 26.30 17.05 -5.05
N GLU A 225 25.85 18.29 -5.13
CA GLU A 225 24.72 18.70 -5.96
C GLU A 225 25.03 18.33 -7.42
N GLU A 226 24.26 17.41 -7.99
CA GLU A 226 24.40 17.02 -9.40
C GLU A 226 23.68 18.04 -10.28
N ASP A 227 24.25 18.33 -11.45
CA ASP A 227 23.63 19.17 -12.48
C ASP A 227 22.17 18.72 -12.75
N PRO A 228 21.16 19.61 -12.57
CA PRO A 228 19.74 19.31 -12.79
C PRO A 228 19.44 18.72 -14.18
N ARG A 229 20.20 19.12 -15.21
CA ARG A 229 20.04 18.53 -16.55
C ARG A 229 20.44 17.05 -16.54
N ARG A 230 21.55 16.74 -15.88
CA ARG A 230 22.10 15.38 -15.83
C ARG A 230 21.21 14.42 -15.04
N THR A 231 20.53 14.91 -14.00
CA THR A 231 19.56 14.11 -13.24
C THR A 231 18.33 13.78 -14.10
N LEU A 232 17.78 14.77 -14.81
CA LEU A 232 16.67 14.57 -15.75
C LEU A 232 17.04 13.63 -16.91
N GLU A 233 18.26 13.75 -17.46
CA GLU A 233 18.74 12.84 -18.50
C GLU A 233 18.86 11.39 -18.00
N LYS A 234 19.28 11.17 -16.75
CA LYS A 234 19.29 9.84 -16.13
C LYS A 234 17.88 9.28 -15.97
N GLU A 235 16.93 10.10 -15.51
CA GLU A 235 15.54 9.67 -15.33
C GLU A 235 14.87 9.38 -16.69
N LYS A 236 15.10 10.22 -17.70
CA LYS A 236 14.68 9.95 -19.08
C LYS A 236 15.21 8.60 -19.57
N ARG A 237 16.52 8.35 -19.44
CA ARG A 237 17.13 7.06 -19.83
C ARG A 237 16.55 5.87 -19.08
N ARG A 238 16.23 6.05 -17.79
CA ARG A 238 15.57 5.01 -16.99
C ARG A 238 14.18 4.71 -17.53
N LEU A 239 13.37 5.74 -17.80
CA LEU A 239 12.03 5.60 -18.38
C LEU A 239 12.08 4.94 -19.75
N GLU A 240 13.01 5.35 -20.62
CA GLU A 240 13.23 4.73 -21.93
C GLU A 240 13.56 3.23 -21.80
N LYS A 241 14.44 2.85 -20.87
CA LYS A 241 14.73 1.42 -20.59
C LYS A 241 13.51 0.67 -20.09
N THR A 242 12.70 1.30 -19.23
CA THR A 242 11.46 0.70 -18.73
C THR A 242 10.47 0.50 -19.88
N ILE A 243 10.31 1.47 -20.77
CA ILE A 243 9.45 1.36 -21.96
C ILE A 243 9.92 0.20 -22.84
N LEU A 244 11.21 0.12 -23.17
CA LEU A 244 11.77 -0.99 -23.96
C LEU A 244 11.53 -2.34 -23.31
N SER A 245 11.74 -2.45 -21.99
CA SER A 245 11.48 -3.69 -21.25
C SER A 245 10.01 -4.08 -21.28
N LEU A 246 9.08 -3.10 -21.22
CA LEU A 246 7.65 -3.36 -21.28
C LEU A 246 7.22 -3.77 -22.70
N GLN A 247 7.80 -3.16 -23.74
CA GLN A 247 7.58 -3.53 -25.14
C GLN A 247 8.06 -4.96 -25.44
N ALA A 248 9.28 -5.33 -25.03
CA ALA A 248 9.79 -6.70 -25.20
C ALA A 248 8.92 -7.74 -24.46
N ARG A 249 8.42 -7.38 -23.28
CA ARG A 249 7.49 -8.23 -22.54
C ARG A 249 6.16 -8.37 -23.26
N LEU A 250 5.67 -7.30 -23.89
CA LEU A 250 4.44 -7.32 -24.70
C LEU A 250 4.61 -8.24 -25.92
N GLU A 251 5.71 -8.11 -26.68
CA GLU A 251 6.01 -8.97 -27.83
C GLU A 251 6.10 -10.45 -27.44
N THR A 252 6.69 -10.74 -26.29
CA THR A 252 6.74 -12.10 -25.74
C THR A 252 5.33 -12.64 -25.46
N VAL A 253 4.41 -11.80 -24.97
CA VAL A 253 3.02 -12.18 -24.73
C VAL A 253 2.29 -12.41 -26.05
N GLU A 254 2.46 -11.53 -27.04
CA GLU A 254 1.86 -11.65 -28.37
C GLU A 254 2.33 -12.91 -29.11
N SER A 255 3.64 -13.21 -29.09
CA SER A 255 4.19 -14.44 -29.69
C SER A 255 3.62 -15.71 -29.05
N ARG A 256 3.41 -15.69 -27.72
CA ARG A 256 2.78 -16.81 -27.00
C ARG A 256 1.30 -16.98 -27.35
N LEU A 257 0.59 -15.87 -27.59
CA LEU A 257 -0.80 -15.90 -28.05
C LEU A 257 -0.91 -16.45 -29.48
N ALA A 258 -0.03 -16.01 -30.39
CA ALA A 258 -0.03 -16.44 -31.79
C ALA A 258 0.30 -17.93 -31.97
N ASN A 259 1.16 -18.48 -31.11
CA ASN A 259 1.59 -19.88 -31.18
C ASN A 259 0.73 -20.82 -30.31
N MET A 260 -0.37 -20.34 -29.73
CA MET A 260 -1.27 -21.17 -28.95
C MET A 260 -2.18 -21.97 -29.91
N PRO A 261 -2.22 -23.32 -29.83
CA PRO A 261 -3.01 -24.13 -30.75
C PRO A 261 -4.51 -23.86 -30.59
N ILE A 262 -5.18 -23.51 -31.69
CA ILE A 262 -6.64 -23.40 -31.77
C ILE A 262 -7.22 -24.80 -31.54
N SER A 263 -8.05 -24.96 -30.50
CA SER A 263 -8.53 -26.29 -30.13
C SER A 263 -9.43 -26.91 -31.22
N PRO A 264 -9.40 -28.25 -31.43
CA PRO A 264 -10.23 -28.94 -32.42
C PRO A 264 -11.73 -28.68 -32.22
N PHE A 265 -12.13 -28.33 -30.99
CA PHE A 265 -13.49 -27.99 -30.62
C PHE A 265 -13.96 -26.68 -31.27
N ILE A 266 -13.07 -25.67 -31.41
CA ILE A 266 -13.40 -24.41 -32.09
C ILE A 266 -13.62 -24.67 -33.59
N ILE A 267 -12.79 -25.54 -34.20
CA ILE A 267 -12.97 -25.95 -35.59
C ILE A 267 -14.29 -26.71 -35.77
N ALA A 268 -14.62 -27.65 -34.86
CA ALA A 268 -15.86 -28.41 -34.90
C ALA A 268 -17.11 -27.55 -34.69
N VAL A 269 -17.07 -26.55 -33.81
CA VAL A 269 -18.16 -25.60 -33.59
C VAL A 269 -18.36 -24.72 -34.83
N ILE A 270 -17.28 -24.21 -35.45
CA ILE A 270 -17.36 -23.46 -36.71
C ILE A 270 -17.95 -24.34 -37.82
N PHE A 271 -17.50 -25.59 -37.95
CA PHE A 271 -18.01 -26.54 -38.95
C PHE A 271 -19.49 -26.90 -38.73
N SER A 272 -19.93 -27.00 -37.48
CA SER A 272 -21.33 -27.29 -37.12
C SER A 272 -22.27 -26.12 -37.41
N ILE A 273 -21.78 -24.89 -37.24
CA ILE A 273 -22.49 -23.66 -37.63
C ILE A 273 -22.60 -23.56 -39.16
N PHE A 274 -21.56 -23.94 -39.90
CA PHE A 274 -21.60 -23.99 -41.37
C PHE A 274 -22.56 -25.05 -41.92
N MET A 275 -22.75 -26.19 -41.24
CA MET A 275 -23.66 -27.26 -41.66
C MET A 275 -25.15 -27.01 -41.33
N SER A 276 -25.46 -25.96 -40.56
CA SER A 276 -26.83 -25.60 -40.16
C SER A 276 -27.41 -24.39 -40.93
N LEU A 277 -26.64 -23.81 -41.84
CA LEU A 277 -27.14 -22.81 -42.79
C LEU A 277 -27.81 -23.52 -43.98
N PRO A 278 -29.02 -23.11 -44.42
CA PRO A 278 -29.60 -23.63 -45.64
C PRO A 278 -28.69 -23.30 -46.82
N MET A 279 -28.39 -24.30 -47.64
CA MET A 279 -27.64 -24.17 -48.90
C MET A 279 -28.40 -23.19 -49.83
N ILE A 280 -28.06 -21.91 -49.75
CA ILE A 280 -28.32 -20.98 -50.83
C ILE A 280 -27.29 -21.31 -51.89
N ALA A 281 -27.75 -21.86 -53.01
CA ALA A 281 -26.96 -21.92 -54.23
C ALA A 281 -26.58 -20.48 -54.62
N GLN A 282 -25.38 -20.05 -54.22
CA GLN A 282 -24.79 -18.80 -54.64
C GLN A 282 -23.75 -19.08 -55.71
N ASN A 283 -24.07 -18.56 -56.89
CA ASN A 283 -23.15 -18.33 -57.98
C ASN A 283 -21.79 -17.85 -57.46
N SER A 284 -20.75 -18.47 -57.98
CA SER A 284 -19.34 -18.16 -57.77
C SER A 284 -19.07 -16.67 -58.00
N ASN A 285 -18.98 -15.91 -56.92
CA ASN A 285 -18.22 -14.67 -56.85
C ASN A 285 -17.39 -14.70 -55.56
N PRO A 286 -16.08 -14.45 -55.62
CA PRO A 286 -15.19 -14.56 -54.46
C PRO A 286 -15.53 -13.51 -53.40
N ILE A 287 -15.72 -13.97 -52.16
CA ILE A 287 -15.89 -13.12 -50.98
C ILE A 287 -14.56 -12.37 -50.71
N PRO A 288 -14.55 -11.04 -50.56
CA PRO A 288 -13.34 -10.28 -50.27
C PRO A 288 -12.82 -10.55 -48.86
N ILE A 289 -11.53 -10.85 -48.74
CA ILE A 289 -10.79 -10.86 -47.48
C ILE A 289 -10.74 -9.41 -46.95
N PRO A 290 -11.14 -9.12 -45.70
CA PRO A 290 -10.93 -7.80 -45.11
C PRO A 290 -9.44 -7.52 -45.00
N SER A 291 -8.97 -6.46 -45.66
CA SER A 291 -7.58 -6.00 -45.52
C SER A 291 -7.35 -5.46 -44.11
N VAL A 292 -6.30 -5.95 -43.45
CA VAL A 292 -5.78 -5.40 -42.19
C VAL A 292 -5.50 -3.90 -42.37
N PRO A 293 -6.01 -3.01 -41.49
CA PRO A 293 -5.69 -1.60 -41.58
C PRO A 293 -4.18 -1.40 -41.35
N PRO A 294 -3.49 -0.58 -42.16
CA PRO A 294 -2.08 -0.31 -41.96
C PRO A 294 -1.87 0.41 -40.63
N ILE A 295 -0.83 -0.02 -39.91
CA ILE A 295 -0.36 0.59 -38.67
C ILE A 295 -0.04 2.07 -38.98
N PRO A 296 -0.56 3.04 -38.20
CA PRO A 296 -0.18 4.44 -38.36
C PRO A 296 1.33 4.58 -38.21
N GLY A 297 2.00 5.13 -39.22
CA GLY A 297 3.42 5.43 -39.16
C GLY A 297 3.73 6.34 -37.97
N MET A 298 4.88 6.10 -37.31
CA MET A 298 5.41 7.01 -36.30
C MET A 298 5.48 8.44 -36.88
N PRO A 299 5.01 9.46 -36.15
CA PRO A 299 5.24 10.83 -36.58
C PRO A 299 6.75 11.11 -36.61
N GLU A 300 7.24 11.58 -37.76
CA GLU A 300 8.61 12.05 -37.90
C GLU A 300 8.86 13.22 -36.95
N ILE A 301 9.93 13.14 -36.17
CA ILE A 301 10.38 14.21 -35.29
C ILE A 301 11.02 15.30 -36.18
N PRO A 302 10.50 16.55 -36.19
CA PRO A 302 11.14 17.63 -36.93
C PRO A 302 12.50 17.96 -36.30
N LYS A 303 13.55 18.05 -37.13
CA LYS A 303 14.84 18.62 -36.74
C LYS A 303 14.70 20.11 -36.44
N PRO A 304 15.52 20.67 -35.54
CA PRO A 304 15.27 21.95 -34.92
C PRO A 304 15.60 23.08 -35.89
N ASN A 305 14.61 23.91 -36.21
CA ASN A 305 14.86 25.28 -36.66
C ASN A 305 14.01 26.25 -35.84
N THR A 306 14.74 27.15 -35.18
CA THR A 306 14.42 28.47 -34.65
C THR A 306 12.96 28.92 -34.75
N ILE A 307 12.24 28.88 -33.63
CA ILE A 307 11.03 29.68 -33.41
C ILE A 307 11.08 30.25 -31.99
N ASN A 308 10.92 31.58 -31.90
CA ASN A 308 10.83 32.35 -30.66
C ASN A 308 9.76 31.79 -29.69
N PRO A 309 9.89 31.99 -28.36
CA PRO A 309 9.02 31.37 -27.38
C PRO A 309 7.58 31.90 -27.54
N VAL A 310 6.65 30.99 -27.87
CA VAL A 310 5.22 31.24 -27.74
C VAL A 310 4.86 31.00 -26.29
N ILE A 311 4.48 32.06 -25.59
CA ILE A 311 3.89 31.98 -24.25
C ILE A 311 2.52 31.29 -24.41
N PRO A 312 2.27 30.15 -23.75
CA PRO A 312 0.96 29.51 -23.83
C PRO A 312 -0.10 30.41 -23.17
N GLN A 313 -1.16 30.73 -23.91
CA GLN A 313 -2.35 31.34 -23.31
C GLN A 313 -3.03 30.33 -22.38
N ALA A 314 -3.41 30.79 -21.19
CA ALA A 314 -4.16 30.02 -20.23
C ALA A 314 -5.48 29.52 -20.88
N PRO A 315 -5.82 28.23 -20.75
CA PRO A 315 -7.09 27.72 -21.24
C PRO A 315 -8.25 28.45 -20.57
N ALA A 316 -9.30 28.75 -21.32
CA ALA A 316 -10.50 29.40 -20.80
C ALA A 316 -11.12 28.54 -19.68
N ALA A 317 -11.53 29.20 -18.60
CA ALA A 317 -12.16 28.57 -17.47
C ALA A 317 -13.43 27.81 -17.90
N PRO A 318 -13.63 26.56 -17.47
CA PRO A 318 -14.85 25.83 -17.77
C PRO A 318 -16.05 26.54 -17.13
N GLU A 319 -17.16 26.64 -17.88
CA GLU A 319 -18.43 27.14 -17.34
C GLU A 319 -18.91 26.21 -16.22
N PHE A 320 -18.98 26.77 -15.01
CA PHE A 320 -19.49 26.09 -13.84
C PHE A 320 -21.01 25.92 -13.94
N LEU A 321 -21.46 24.70 -14.20
CA LEU A 321 -22.79 24.28 -13.80
C LEU A 321 -22.84 24.33 -12.27
N LYS A 322 -23.63 25.26 -11.75
CA LYS A 322 -23.88 25.47 -10.31
C LYS A 322 -24.34 24.16 -9.66
N THR A 323 -23.46 23.51 -8.92
CA THR A 323 -23.79 22.34 -8.11
C THR A 323 -24.03 22.76 -6.67
N THR A 324 -25.29 22.66 -6.27
CA THR A 324 -25.74 22.71 -4.88
C THR A 324 -25.15 21.54 -4.10
N ASN A 325 -24.61 21.83 -2.91
CA ASN A 325 -24.01 20.95 -1.91
C ASN A 325 -24.50 19.49 -1.89
N GLN A 326 -23.61 18.53 -2.19
CA GLN A 326 -23.67 17.15 -1.68
C GLN A 326 -22.27 16.66 -1.23
N PRO A 327 -22.18 15.79 -0.21
CA PRO A 327 -20.91 15.40 0.40
C PRO A 327 -20.22 14.22 -0.30
N LYS A 328 -18.90 14.38 -0.50
CA LYS A 328 -17.87 13.40 -0.90
C LYS A 328 -18.14 12.64 -2.21
N THR A 329 -17.38 12.96 -3.25
CA THR A 329 -17.13 12.02 -4.34
C THR A 329 -16.36 10.82 -3.79
N GLU A 330 -17.11 9.76 -3.48
CA GLU A 330 -16.69 8.40 -3.78
C GLU A 330 -16.11 8.40 -5.20
N LYS A 331 -14.91 7.86 -5.39
CA LYS A 331 -14.59 7.33 -6.71
C LYS A 331 -15.64 6.25 -6.95
N THR A 332 -16.65 6.55 -7.76
CA THR A 332 -17.55 5.54 -8.29
C THR A 332 -16.71 4.73 -9.28
N VAL A 333 -15.92 3.79 -8.78
CA VAL A 333 -15.51 2.65 -9.60
C VAL A 333 -16.83 1.95 -9.90
N THR A 334 -17.32 2.07 -11.12
CA THR A 334 -18.47 1.29 -11.60
C THR A 334 -18.07 -0.18 -11.59
N ARG A 335 -18.23 -0.82 -10.43
CA ARG A 335 -18.05 -2.26 -10.27
C ARG A 335 -19.25 -2.95 -10.92
N LYS A 336 -19.01 -3.92 -11.80
CA LYS A 336 -20.09 -4.78 -12.27
C LYS A 336 -20.64 -5.53 -11.07
N LYS A 337 -21.93 -5.33 -10.79
CA LYS A 337 -22.65 -6.00 -9.70
C LYS A 337 -22.99 -7.40 -10.17
N ILE A 338 -22.20 -8.35 -9.71
CA ILE A 338 -22.32 -9.78 -10.02
C ILE A 338 -22.78 -10.54 -8.78
N SER A 339 -23.41 -11.70 -9.00
CA SER A 339 -23.86 -12.55 -7.89
C SER A 339 -22.66 -13.17 -7.15
N PRO A 340 -22.83 -13.58 -5.89
CA PRO A 340 -21.80 -14.35 -5.17
C PRO A 340 -21.31 -15.58 -5.94
N ALA A 341 -22.23 -16.31 -6.58
CA ALA A 341 -21.89 -17.49 -7.39
C ALA A 341 -21.02 -17.12 -8.60
N GLU A 342 -21.38 -16.07 -9.35
CA GLU A 342 -20.59 -15.57 -10.48
C GLU A 342 -19.21 -15.07 -10.01
N MET A 343 -19.13 -14.45 -8.83
CA MET A 343 -17.85 -13.99 -8.29
C MET A 343 -16.89 -15.15 -7.98
N ILE A 344 -17.39 -16.23 -7.38
CA ILE A 344 -16.58 -17.44 -7.11
C ILE A 344 -16.30 -18.22 -8.41
N GLU A 345 -17.21 -18.22 -9.37
CA GLU A 345 -16.96 -18.77 -10.70
C GLU A 345 -15.80 -18.04 -11.37
N ARG A 346 -15.86 -16.70 -11.45
CA ARG A 346 -14.78 -15.86 -11.99
C ARG A 346 -13.47 -16.07 -11.25
N LEU A 347 -13.50 -16.22 -9.93
CA LEU A 347 -12.31 -16.53 -9.13
C LEU A 347 -11.64 -17.84 -9.60
N ASN A 348 -12.44 -18.81 -10.08
CA ASN A 348 -11.97 -20.10 -10.53
C ASN A 348 -11.63 -20.20 -12.01
N SER A 349 -12.32 -19.45 -12.87
CA SER A 349 -12.29 -19.63 -14.33
C SER A 349 -11.74 -18.45 -15.13
N SER A 350 -11.41 -17.30 -14.50
CA SER A 350 -10.93 -16.10 -15.21
C SER A 350 -9.47 -15.74 -14.92
N GLN A 351 -8.84 -14.96 -15.82
CA GLN A 351 -7.51 -14.39 -15.56
C GLN A 351 -7.50 -13.48 -14.33
N GLY A 352 -8.54 -12.67 -14.16
CA GLY A 352 -8.76 -11.87 -12.95
C GLY A 352 -8.88 -12.75 -11.70
N GLY A 353 -9.51 -13.92 -11.82
CA GLY A 353 -9.55 -14.94 -10.78
C GLY A 353 -8.19 -15.53 -10.44
N ALA A 354 -7.36 -15.83 -11.44
CA ALA A 354 -5.98 -16.28 -11.22
C ALA A 354 -5.14 -15.20 -10.51
N PHE A 355 -5.33 -13.93 -10.85
CA PHE A 355 -4.70 -12.81 -10.13
C PHE A 355 -5.23 -12.69 -8.70
N ALA A 356 -6.55 -12.72 -8.50
CA ALA A 356 -7.18 -12.69 -7.18
C ALA A 356 -6.70 -13.85 -6.29
N LYS A 357 -6.53 -15.07 -6.81
CA LYS A 357 -5.94 -16.21 -6.07
C LYS A 357 -4.48 -15.95 -5.63
N ARG A 358 -3.69 -15.25 -6.45
CA ARG A 358 -2.33 -14.82 -6.07
C ARG A 358 -2.38 -13.76 -4.97
N LEU A 359 -3.31 -12.81 -5.07
CA LEU A 359 -3.54 -11.81 -4.02
C LEU A 359 -3.94 -12.47 -2.70
N MET A 360 -4.87 -13.43 -2.72
CA MET A 360 -5.26 -14.20 -1.53
C MET A 360 -4.07 -14.90 -0.85
N SER A 361 -3.08 -15.32 -1.65
CA SER A 361 -1.85 -15.99 -1.18
C SER A 361 -0.73 -15.03 -0.78
N THR A 362 -0.92 -13.72 -0.90
CA THR A 362 0.10 -12.71 -0.57
C THR A 362 0.25 -12.60 0.96
N LEU A 363 1.47 -12.36 1.45
CA LEU A 363 1.71 -12.11 2.88
C LEU A 363 1.18 -10.72 3.25
N ILE A 364 0.52 -10.63 4.41
CA ILE A 364 0.07 -9.34 4.96
C ILE A 364 0.77 -9.07 6.30
N GLU A 365 1.32 -7.87 6.44
CA GLU A 365 2.07 -7.43 7.62
C GLU A 365 1.17 -6.73 8.63
N ASN A 366 0.17 -5.98 8.15
CA ASN A 366 -0.73 -5.17 8.95
C ASN A 366 -2.16 -5.17 8.38
N ASP A 367 -3.10 -4.59 9.14
CA ASP A 367 -4.52 -4.62 8.81
C ASP A 367 -4.84 -3.79 7.55
N ASP A 368 -4.13 -2.69 7.31
CA ASP A 368 -4.29 -1.87 6.10
C ASP A 368 -3.96 -2.67 4.83
N GLN A 369 -2.89 -3.46 4.85
CA GLN A 369 -2.55 -4.37 3.74
C GLN A 369 -3.64 -5.43 3.53
N GLY A 370 -4.29 -5.91 4.60
CA GLY A 370 -5.41 -6.85 4.51
C GLY A 370 -6.62 -6.24 3.78
N PHE A 371 -6.99 -4.99 4.11
CA PHE A 371 -8.05 -4.26 3.42
C PHE A 371 -7.70 -3.93 1.96
N ASP A 372 -6.44 -3.56 1.69
CA ASP A 372 -5.96 -3.31 0.33
C ASP A 372 -6.05 -4.57 -0.54
N VAL A 373 -5.69 -5.73 0.02
CA VAL A 373 -5.81 -7.02 -0.67
C VAL A 373 -7.28 -7.37 -0.93
N LEU A 374 -8.16 -7.24 0.08
CA LEU A 374 -9.59 -7.47 -0.07
C LEU A 374 -10.19 -6.58 -1.17
N ASN A 375 -9.91 -5.27 -1.14
CA ASN A 375 -10.45 -4.34 -2.13
C ASN A 375 -9.96 -4.63 -3.55
N LYS A 376 -8.69 -5.03 -3.72
CA LYS A 376 -8.16 -5.45 -5.03
C LYS A 376 -8.78 -6.75 -5.52
N ILE A 377 -9.06 -7.71 -4.63
CA ILE A 377 -9.78 -8.94 -4.99
C ILE A 377 -11.18 -8.58 -5.52
N ILE A 378 -11.93 -7.75 -4.80
CA ILE A 378 -13.27 -7.32 -5.22
C ILE A 378 -13.20 -6.58 -6.56
N GLU A 379 -12.28 -5.61 -6.69
CA GLU A 379 -12.12 -4.84 -7.92
C GLU A 379 -11.81 -5.73 -9.11
N GLU A 380 -10.87 -6.67 -8.97
CA GLU A 380 -10.49 -7.56 -10.05
C GLU A 380 -11.64 -8.47 -10.51
N LEU A 381 -12.39 -9.02 -9.55
CA LEU A 381 -13.52 -9.92 -9.86
C LEU A 381 -14.72 -9.17 -10.47
N SER A 382 -14.84 -7.87 -10.20
CA SER A 382 -15.94 -7.01 -10.68
C SER A 382 -15.67 -6.29 -12.02
N LYS A 383 -14.53 -6.52 -12.69
CA LYS A 383 -14.23 -5.92 -14.01
C LYS A 383 -15.13 -6.47 -15.13
N GLU A 384 -15.39 -5.66 -16.15
CA GLU A 384 -16.23 -6.01 -17.31
C GLU A 384 -15.50 -6.87 -18.35
N ASP A 385 -14.19 -6.65 -18.54
CA ASP A 385 -13.40 -7.36 -19.54
C ASP A 385 -13.07 -8.78 -19.12
N LEU A 386 -13.84 -9.73 -19.66
CA LEU A 386 -13.44 -11.12 -19.82
C LEU A 386 -13.09 -11.34 -21.28
N GLN A 387 -11.91 -10.91 -21.73
CA GLN A 387 -11.29 -11.58 -22.88
C GLN A 387 -10.91 -12.99 -22.43
N GLY A 388 -11.86 -13.92 -22.56
CA GLY A 388 -11.67 -15.33 -22.29
C GLY A 388 -11.31 -16.09 -23.56
N PHE A 389 -10.16 -16.76 -23.55
CA PHE A 389 -10.08 -18.11 -24.11
C PHE A 389 -10.38 -19.10 -22.98
N PRO A 390 -11.04 -20.24 -23.27
CA PRO A 390 -11.44 -21.19 -22.24
C PRO A 390 -10.18 -21.77 -21.56
N ILE A 391 -10.09 -21.60 -20.25
CA ILE A 391 -9.27 -22.50 -19.44
C ILE A 391 -9.96 -23.86 -19.57
N GLN A 392 -9.23 -24.86 -20.09
CA GLN A 392 -9.67 -26.25 -20.01
C GLN A 392 -10.13 -26.49 -18.57
N THR A 393 -11.39 -26.88 -18.40
CA THR A 393 -11.89 -27.43 -17.16
C THR A 393 -11.03 -28.64 -16.83
N VAL A 394 -9.96 -28.41 -16.08
CA VAL A 394 -9.44 -29.44 -15.21
C VAL A 394 -10.58 -29.63 -14.23
N ASP A 395 -11.26 -30.76 -14.34
CA ASP A 395 -12.15 -31.29 -13.33
C ASP A 395 -11.42 -31.22 -11.98
N SER A 396 -11.57 -30.11 -11.27
CA SER A 396 -11.09 -30.00 -9.90
C SER A 396 -12.12 -30.70 -9.04
N LYS A 397 -12.11 -32.04 -9.11
CA LYS A 397 -12.85 -32.97 -8.25
C LYS A 397 -12.32 -32.96 -6.81
N ASN A 398 -11.94 -31.81 -6.28
CA ASN A 398 -11.60 -31.61 -4.87
C ASN A 398 -12.16 -30.25 -4.44
N LYS A 399 -13.46 -30.23 -4.12
CA LYS A 399 -14.15 -29.06 -3.59
C LYS A 399 -13.80 -28.93 -2.11
N LYS A 400 -12.60 -28.45 -1.79
CA LYS A 400 -12.27 -28.02 -0.43
C LYS A 400 -13.06 -26.76 -0.09
N ASN A 401 -14.31 -26.94 0.32
CA ASN A 401 -15.24 -25.86 0.62
C ASN A 401 -15.14 -25.47 2.10
N VAL A 402 -15.28 -24.19 2.40
CA VAL A 402 -15.47 -23.73 3.77
C VAL A 402 -16.93 -23.92 4.15
N LEU A 403 -17.20 -24.63 5.25
CA LEU A 403 -18.55 -24.79 5.78
C LEU A 403 -18.79 -23.80 6.93
N ILE A 404 -19.80 -22.95 6.81
CA ILE A 404 -20.19 -22.03 7.87
C ILE A 404 -21.04 -22.81 8.89
N LYS A 405 -20.49 -23.08 10.07
CA LYS A 405 -21.19 -23.81 11.15
C LYS A 405 -22.08 -22.89 11.95
N ASN A 406 -21.62 -21.67 12.19
CA ASN A 406 -22.39 -20.64 12.88
C ASN A 406 -21.99 -19.26 12.37
N PHE A 407 -22.94 -18.32 12.31
CA PHE A 407 -22.64 -16.93 12.00
C PHE A 407 -23.70 -16.00 12.59
N ASN A 408 -23.53 -15.66 13.86
CA ASN A 408 -24.39 -14.73 14.58
C ASN A 408 -23.69 -13.39 14.82
N PHE A 409 -24.42 -12.30 14.64
CA PHE A 409 -23.95 -10.94 14.93
C PHE A 409 -25.05 -10.14 15.62
N ASN A 410 -24.76 -9.63 16.81
CA ASN A 410 -25.67 -8.88 17.69
C ASN A 410 -27.03 -9.57 17.85
N GLY A 411 -27.00 -10.87 18.18
CA GLY A 411 -28.19 -11.69 18.41
C GLY A 411 -28.99 -12.06 17.16
N LYS A 412 -28.48 -11.73 15.96
CA LYS A 412 -29.10 -12.10 14.68
C LYS A 412 -28.25 -13.09 13.91
N ASN A 413 -28.90 -14.07 13.29
CA ASN A 413 -28.24 -15.01 12.39
C ASN A 413 -27.99 -14.34 11.03
N MET A 414 -26.72 -14.14 10.67
CA MET A 414 -26.33 -13.51 9.41
C MET A 414 -26.76 -14.35 8.20
N LEU A 415 -26.77 -15.67 8.32
CA LEU A 415 -27.16 -16.57 7.23
C LEU A 415 -28.62 -16.38 6.81
N GLU A 416 -29.49 -15.95 7.74
CA GLU A 416 -30.90 -15.66 7.45
C GLU A 416 -31.10 -14.33 6.72
N GLU A 417 -30.12 -13.44 6.74
CA GLU A 417 -30.16 -12.15 6.03
C GLU A 417 -29.62 -12.28 4.59
N PHE A 418 -28.87 -13.34 4.31
CA PHE A 418 -28.32 -13.61 2.99
C PHE A 418 -29.43 -14.07 2.03
N GLY A 419 -29.53 -13.42 0.88
CA GLY A 419 -30.31 -13.90 -0.27
C GLY A 419 -29.56 -15.02 -1.00
N SER A 420 -28.26 -14.83 -1.20
CA SER A 420 -27.34 -15.88 -1.61
C SER A 420 -25.93 -15.59 -1.06
N PHE A 421 -25.10 -16.62 -0.98
CA PHE A 421 -23.69 -16.47 -0.65
C PHE A 421 -22.86 -17.58 -1.30
N ALA A 422 -21.58 -17.32 -1.47
CA ALA A 422 -20.63 -18.29 -2.00
C ALA A 422 -19.26 -18.09 -1.35
N VAL A 423 -18.54 -19.19 -1.15
CA VAL A 423 -17.21 -19.18 -0.52
C VAL A 423 -16.20 -19.80 -1.48
N SER A 424 -15.00 -19.23 -1.52
CA SER A 424 -13.90 -19.73 -2.32
C SER A 424 -13.34 -21.04 -1.77
N GLY A 425 -12.56 -21.72 -2.59
CA GLY A 425 -11.61 -22.71 -2.09
C GLY A 425 -10.57 -22.06 -1.16
N ILE A 426 -9.93 -22.91 -0.37
CA ILE A 426 -8.97 -22.51 0.67
C ILE A 426 -7.55 -22.45 0.07
N THR A 427 -6.77 -21.43 0.42
CA THR A 427 -5.34 -21.33 0.06
C THR A 427 -4.45 -22.22 0.93
N ALA A 428 -3.17 -22.36 0.56
CA ALA A 428 -2.21 -23.17 1.34
C ALA A 428 -2.04 -22.68 2.79
N ASP A 429 -2.20 -21.38 3.03
CA ASP A 429 -2.15 -20.76 4.36
C ASP A 429 -3.53 -20.70 5.04
N LYS A 430 -4.49 -21.51 4.59
CA LYS A 430 -5.86 -21.60 5.12
C LYS A 430 -6.67 -20.29 5.08
N SER A 431 -6.39 -19.42 4.11
CA SER A 431 -7.16 -18.21 3.83
C SER A 431 -8.32 -18.51 2.87
N PHE A 432 -9.40 -17.74 2.96
CA PHE A 432 -10.53 -17.86 2.04
C PHE A 432 -11.25 -16.52 1.84
N PHE A 433 -11.99 -16.43 0.73
CA PHE A 433 -12.82 -15.30 0.36
C PHE A 433 -14.28 -15.74 0.27
N MET A 434 -15.17 -14.94 0.82
CA MET A 434 -16.61 -15.16 0.79
C MET A 434 -17.31 -13.90 0.29
N ALA A 435 -18.31 -14.11 -0.56
CA ALA A 435 -19.24 -13.07 -0.98
C ALA A 435 -20.65 -13.48 -0.55
N ALA A 436 -21.44 -12.52 -0.09
CA ALA A 436 -22.85 -12.68 0.19
C ALA A 436 -23.62 -11.48 -0.35
N GLU A 437 -24.89 -11.67 -0.65
CA GLU A 437 -25.79 -10.59 -1.02
C GLU A 437 -27.02 -10.62 -0.12
N SER A 438 -27.61 -9.46 0.15
CA SER A 438 -28.85 -9.38 0.92
C SER A 438 -30.02 -9.95 0.10
N LYS A 439 -31.09 -10.36 0.78
CA LYS A 439 -32.34 -10.78 0.12
C LYS A 439 -32.85 -9.75 -0.91
N ALA A 440 -32.68 -8.46 -0.61
CA ALA A 440 -33.02 -7.37 -1.52
C ALA A 440 -32.15 -7.38 -2.79
N ALA A 441 -30.83 -7.58 -2.66
CA ALA A 441 -29.93 -7.68 -3.82
C ALA A 441 -30.22 -8.91 -4.68
N ALA A 442 -30.43 -10.06 -4.07
CA ALA A 442 -30.80 -11.30 -4.77
C ALA A 442 -32.13 -11.15 -5.54
N ALA A 443 -33.06 -10.37 -5.00
CA ALA A 443 -34.34 -10.04 -5.63
C ALA A 443 -34.25 -8.88 -6.65
N GLY A 444 -33.06 -8.33 -6.92
CA GLY A 444 -32.86 -7.22 -7.86
C GLY A 444 -33.45 -5.87 -7.39
N GLN A 445 -33.64 -5.69 -6.08
CA GLN A 445 -34.22 -4.47 -5.51
C GLN A 445 -33.16 -3.36 -5.35
N LYS A 446 -33.59 -2.09 -5.42
CA LYS A 446 -32.71 -0.90 -5.37
C LYS A 446 -31.97 -0.69 -4.03
N ASN A 447 -32.39 -1.37 -2.97
CA ASN A 447 -31.78 -1.36 -1.64
C ASN A 447 -30.93 -2.61 -1.39
N GLY A 448 -30.47 -3.27 -2.46
CA GLY A 448 -29.55 -4.40 -2.38
C GLY A 448 -28.22 -4.06 -1.74
N GLU A 449 -27.65 -5.02 -1.03
CA GLU A 449 -26.35 -4.93 -0.36
C GLU A 449 -25.54 -6.18 -0.66
N ARG A 450 -24.21 -6.03 -0.78
CA ARG A 450 -23.26 -7.13 -0.96
C ARG A 450 -22.20 -7.04 0.13
N LEU A 451 -21.93 -8.16 0.77
CA LEU A 451 -20.97 -8.31 1.84
C LEU A 451 -19.81 -9.18 1.36
N TYR A 452 -18.59 -8.72 1.56
CA TYR A 452 -17.39 -9.47 1.23
C TYR A 452 -16.59 -9.72 2.50
N ILE A 453 -16.16 -10.96 2.69
CA ILE A 453 -15.36 -11.37 3.84
C ILE A 453 -14.09 -12.05 3.32
N PHE A 454 -12.93 -11.57 3.76
CA PHE A 454 -11.64 -12.20 3.50
C PHE A 454 -11.02 -12.62 4.82
N ALA A 455 -10.95 -13.93 5.04
CA ALA A 455 -10.28 -14.52 6.18
C ALA A 455 -8.81 -14.73 5.83
N LYS A 456 -7.90 -14.08 6.56
CA LYS A 456 -6.48 -14.09 6.24
C LYS A 456 -5.61 -14.15 7.48
N ARG A 457 -4.55 -14.96 7.40
CA ARG A 457 -3.47 -15.01 8.37
C ARG A 457 -2.41 -13.95 8.06
N ASN A 458 -2.03 -13.16 9.06
CA ASN A 458 -0.90 -12.24 8.96
C ASN A 458 0.45 -12.92 9.25
N ILE A 459 1.55 -12.20 9.01
CA ILE A 459 2.91 -12.71 9.28
C ILE A 459 3.16 -13.01 10.77
N ALA A 460 2.43 -12.33 11.67
CA ALA A 460 2.49 -12.58 13.12
C ALA A 460 1.75 -13.87 13.54
N GLY A 461 1.07 -14.53 12.59
CA GLY A 461 0.38 -15.79 12.79
C GLY A 461 -1.08 -15.65 13.24
N THR A 462 -1.57 -14.42 13.42
CA THR A 462 -2.96 -14.10 13.81
C THR A 462 -3.88 -14.12 12.60
N TYR A 463 -5.09 -14.68 12.74
CA TYR A 463 -6.12 -14.58 11.70
C TYR A 463 -7.01 -13.38 11.94
N LYS A 464 -7.45 -12.77 10.84
CA LYS A 464 -8.46 -11.72 10.85
C LYS A 464 -9.50 -11.95 9.76
N LEU A 465 -10.71 -11.50 10.02
CA LEU A 465 -11.81 -11.41 9.06
C LEU A 465 -11.93 -9.95 8.61
N PHE A 466 -11.39 -9.66 7.42
CA PHE A 466 -11.54 -8.38 6.76
C PHE A 466 -12.91 -8.35 6.06
N VAL A 467 -13.66 -7.27 6.24
CA VAL A 467 -15.04 -7.15 5.75
C VAL A 467 -15.17 -5.87 4.96
N GLU A 468 -15.81 -5.96 3.81
CA GLU A 468 -16.15 -4.82 2.95
C GLU A 468 -17.61 -4.93 2.53
N ILE A 469 -18.26 -3.80 2.27
CA ILE A 469 -19.67 -3.76 1.84
C ILE A 469 -19.83 -2.89 0.59
N ASP A 470 -20.69 -3.34 -0.33
CA ASP A 470 -21.21 -2.54 -1.45
C ASP A 470 -22.73 -2.40 -1.30
N GLN A 471 -23.23 -1.16 -1.28
CA GLN A 471 -24.66 -0.86 -1.12
C GLN A 471 -25.19 -0.13 -2.36
N ASP A 472 -26.30 -0.62 -2.91
CA ASP A 472 -26.99 0.04 -4.01
C ASP A 472 -27.57 1.40 -3.56
N THR A 473 -28.08 1.44 -2.33
CA THR A 473 -28.49 2.66 -1.62
C THR A 473 -27.88 2.64 -0.23
N LYS A 474 -27.18 3.72 0.17
CA LYS A 474 -26.54 3.81 1.50
C LYS A 474 -27.56 3.59 2.62
N ASN A 475 -27.36 2.54 3.41
CA ASN A 475 -28.20 2.22 4.55
C ASN A 475 -27.34 1.95 5.78
N HIS A 476 -27.19 2.97 6.63
CA HIS A 476 -26.38 2.84 7.84
C HIS A 476 -27.05 2.00 8.94
N SER A 477 -28.31 1.63 8.78
CA SER A 477 -29.07 0.85 9.76
C SER A 477 -29.06 -0.66 9.49
N SER A 478 -28.61 -1.07 8.29
CA SER A 478 -28.57 -2.47 7.89
C SER A 478 -27.63 -3.30 8.75
N LEU A 479 -27.91 -4.61 8.83
CA LEU A 479 -27.08 -5.53 9.60
C LEU A 479 -25.68 -5.64 8.98
N PHE A 480 -25.60 -5.68 7.64
CA PHE A 480 -24.32 -5.75 6.92
C PHE A 480 -23.45 -4.54 7.20
N PHE A 481 -24.02 -3.32 7.18
CA PHE A 481 -23.26 -2.11 7.46
C PHE A 481 -22.77 -2.04 8.91
N LYS A 482 -23.62 -2.49 9.86
CA LYS A 482 -23.23 -2.60 11.27
C LYS A 482 -22.12 -3.63 11.46
N PHE A 483 -22.16 -4.75 10.74
CA PHE A 483 -21.11 -5.77 10.76
C PHE A 483 -19.80 -5.21 10.18
N PHE A 484 -19.84 -4.64 8.98
CA PHE A 484 -18.72 -3.98 8.32
C PHE A 484 -18.02 -2.94 9.21
N LYS A 485 -18.78 -2.12 9.95
CA LYS A 485 -18.23 -1.06 10.81
C LYS A 485 -17.29 -1.54 11.92
N ASN A 486 -17.35 -2.83 12.28
CA ASN A 486 -16.51 -3.42 13.31
C ASN A 486 -15.34 -4.25 12.73
N SER A 487 -15.14 -4.19 11.40
CA SER A 487 -14.03 -4.85 10.73
C SER A 487 -12.68 -4.16 11.01
N PRO A 488 -11.55 -4.90 11.08
CA PRO A 488 -11.43 -6.35 10.96
C PRO A 488 -11.72 -7.05 12.30
N PHE A 489 -12.24 -8.27 12.22
CA PHE A 489 -12.48 -9.09 13.42
C PHE A 489 -11.31 -10.04 13.65
N ASP A 490 -10.80 -10.10 14.87
CA ASP A 490 -9.81 -11.10 15.24
C ASP A 490 -10.43 -12.50 15.20
N ALA A 491 -9.69 -13.45 14.65
CA ALA A 491 -10.08 -14.84 14.54
C ALA A 491 -8.95 -15.75 15.00
N LYS A 492 -9.31 -16.94 15.47
CA LYS A 492 -8.39 -17.98 15.88
C LYS A 492 -8.65 -19.21 15.03
N LEU A 493 -7.56 -19.82 14.57
CA LEU A 493 -7.60 -21.10 13.90
C LEU A 493 -7.17 -22.17 14.90
N ASP A 494 -8.09 -23.08 15.23
CA ASP A 494 -7.77 -24.30 15.96
C ASP A 494 -7.97 -25.50 15.04
N GLN A 495 -6.89 -26.22 14.76
CA GLN A 495 -6.81 -27.27 13.75
C GLN A 495 -7.34 -26.82 12.38
N ASN A 496 -8.61 -27.11 12.09
CA ASN A 496 -9.31 -26.76 10.85
C ASN A 496 -10.59 -25.95 11.12
N ILE A 497 -10.81 -25.47 12.33
CA ILE A 497 -11.93 -24.62 12.69
C ILE A 497 -11.40 -23.19 12.87
N LEU A 498 -11.84 -22.28 12.02
CA LEU A 498 -11.59 -20.86 12.18
C LEU A 498 -12.80 -20.24 12.88
N PHE A 499 -12.59 -19.60 14.02
CA PHE A 499 -13.66 -18.95 14.76
C PHE A 499 -13.30 -17.53 15.17
N SER A 500 -14.29 -16.65 15.14
CA SER A 500 -14.23 -15.29 15.67
C SER A 500 -15.37 -15.14 16.68
N GLN A 501 -15.00 -15.07 17.95
CA GLN A 501 -15.93 -14.97 19.07
C GLN A 501 -15.60 -13.72 19.88
N ILE A 502 -16.53 -12.77 19.90
CA ILE A 502 -16.39 -11.50 20.60
C ILE A 502 -17.68 -11.26 21.35
N LYS A 503 -17.58 -11.07 22.68
CA LYS A 503 -18.74 -10.74 23.50
C LYS A 503 -18.40 -9.54 24.39
N THR A 504 -19.02 -8.41 24.08
CA THR A 504 -18.87 -7.13 24.79
C THR A 504 -20.24 -6.45 24.88
N ASP A 505 -20.38 -5.42 25.71
CA ASP A 505 -21.64 -4.67 25.86
C ASP A 505 -22.12 -4.00 24.55
N ARG A 506 -21.24 -3.85 23.56
CA ARG A 506 -21.52 -3.14 22.29
C ARG A 506 -21.49 -4.03 21.06
N LEU A 507 -20.96 -5.24 21.17
CA LEU A 507 -20.68 -6.15 20.06
C LEU A 507 -20.73 -7.59 20.56
N ASP A 508 -21.59 -8.38 19.93
CA ASP A 508 -21.68 -9.83 20.09
C ASP A 508 -21.49 -10.48 18.72
N LEU A 509 -20.41 -11.23 18.54
CA LEU A 509 -20.08 -11.96 17.31
C LEU A 509 -19.75 -13.40 17.67
N ASP A 510 -20.40 -14.33 16.99
CA ASP A 510 -20.04 -15.75 17.00
C ASP A 510 -20.06 -16.27 15.56
N ALA A 511 -18.89 -16.29 14.94
CA ALA A 511 -18.69 -16.79 13.59
C ALA A 511 -17.75 -18.01 13.63
N VAL A 512 -18.21 -19.13 13.08
CA VAL A 512 -17.48 -20.41 13.09
C VAL A 512 -17.47 -21.00 11.70
N PHE A 513 -16.26 -21.18 11.16
CA PHE A 513 -15.98 -21.70 9.83
C PHE A 513 -15.18 -22.99 9.94
N ASP A 514 -15.71 -24.05 9.36
CA ASP A 514 -15.06 -25.35 9.26
C ASP A 514 -14.33 -25.45 7.92
N LEU A 515 -13.01 -25.54 7.98
CA LEU A 515 -12.08 -25.58 6.86
C LEU A 515 -11.75 -27.02 6.42
N THR A 516 -12.43 -28.03 6.97
CA THR A 516 -12.15 -29.45 6.70
C THR A 516 -12.79 -30.00 5.45
N ALA A 517 -13.77 -29.33 4.82
CA ALA A 517 -14.63 -30.03 3.87
C ALA A 517 -13.82 -30.65 2.72
N GLU A 518 -13.99 -31.95 2.53
CA GLU A 518 -13.39 -32.77 1.46
C GLU A 518 -14.18 -32.64 0.15
#